data_AF-A0A843LJE9-F1
#
_entry.id   AF-A0A843LJE9-F1
#
_cell.length_a   1.000
_cell.length_b   1.000
_cell.length_c   1.000
_cell.angle_alpha   90.00
_cell.angle_beta   90.00
_cell.angle_gamma   90.00
#
_symmetry.space_group_name_H-M   'P 1'
#
loop_
_entity.id
_entity.type
_entity.pdbx_description
1 polymer ?
#
loop_
_entity_poly.entity_id
_entity_poly.type
_entity_poly.pdbx_seq_one_letter_code
_entity_poly.pdbx_strand_id
1 'polypeptide(L)'
;VGMISESKLPEPLEKGILRSKNEVFTFKDGTIRHDSTDLPLTHFIPKEIGVTVEKLLEMGYTKDCYGNPIENDEQIIELRVQDIVISNNCADYLVRTANFIDDELERYYGMEKFYNIKDKSDLIGHLVAGLAPHTSAGVLGRIVGFTKALCCYAHPYFHSAKRRNCDSDEDAVMLLLDALINFSKSYLPNTRGGSMDAPLVLSSRIDPEEIDDESHNLDIFERFPVEFYEKTYEPLKPAEVLEYIDNVEMHLGTPQQYEGLMFSHHTSSIHAGPTVCLYKRLPSMREKVEAQIALAENIRAVDQRGVVEKVLSSHFLPDIMGNSRAFSKQKVRCTKCGSKYRRMPLTGKCKCGGNLILSVSKGSVTKYLEISQDLVNRYPVSHYLRQRLEIQEFGIHSLFESDKSKQSSLDVFF
;
A
#
# COMPACT_ATOMS: atom_id res chain seq x y z
N VAL A 1 22.59 11.60 -11.45
CA VAL A 1 21.92 10.29 -11.33
C VAL A 1 22.38 9.47 -12.54
N GLY A 2 22.64 8.18 -12.38
CA GLY A 2 23.25 7.34 -13.42
C GLY A 2 22.65 5.95 -13.44
N MET A 3 22.98 5.19 -14.49
CA MET A 3 22.48 3.83 -14.74
C MET A 3 22.94 2.87 -13.64
N ILE A 4 22.03 2.02 -13.15
CA ILE A 4 22.26 1.05 -12.06
C ILE A 4 22.34 -0.41 -12.54
N SER A 5 21.95 -0.66 -13.78
CA SER A 5 22.06 -1.96 -14.45
C SER A 5 23.51 -2.34 -14.73
N GLU A 6 23.80 -3.64 -14.81
CA GLU A 6 25.13 -4.15 -15.18
C GLU A 6 25.57 -3.71 -16.58
N SER A 7 24.69 -3.90 -17.56
CA SER A 7 24.95 -3.59 -18.98
C SER A 7 25.14 -2.10 -19.25
N LYS A 8 24.57 -1.25 -18.38
CA LYS A 8 24.42 0.19 -18.56
C LYS A 8 23.85 0.56 -19.94
N LEU A 9 23.00 -0.30 -20.50
CA LEU A 9 22.35 -0.09 -21.79
C LEU A 9 21.12 0.82 -21.59
N PRO A 10 21.13 2.05 -22.14
CA PRO A 10 20.01 2.96 -21.96
C PRO A 10 18.80 2.48 -22.76
N GLU A 11 17.60 2.72 -22.22
CA GLU A 11 16.37 2.56 -22.97
C GLU A 11 16.30 3.60 -24.11
N PRO A 12 15.72 3.25 -25.29
CA PRO A 12 15.49 4.20 -26.36
C PRO A 12 14.75 5.46 -25.90
N LEU A 13 15.23 6.63 -26.33
CA LEU A 13 14.69 7.93 -25.89
C LEU A 13 13.26 8.15 -26.38
N GLU A 14 12.90 7.57 -27.51
CA GLU A 14 11.57 7.63 -28.11
C GLU A 14 10.51 7.14 -27.11
N LYS A 15 10.76 6.02 -26.42
CA LYS A 15 9.89 5.51 -25.35
C LYS A 15 9.72 6.52 -24.23
N GLY A 16 10.81 7.16 -23.81
CA GLY A 16 10.79 8.23 -22.80
C GLY A 16 9.94 9.44 -23.21
N ILE A 17 10.01 9.86 -24.48
CA ILE A 17 9.18 10.95 -25.02
C ILE A 17 7.70 10.57 -25.01
N LEU A 18 7.37 9.33 -25.42
CA LEU A 18 5.99 8.83 -25.42
C LEU A 18 5.42 8.67 -24.01
N ARG A 19 6.24 8.23 -23.04
CA ARG A 19 5.85 8.19 -21.63
C ARG A 19 5.55 9.59 -21.08
N SER A 20 6.40 10.56 -21.39
CA SER A 20 6.20 11.96 -21.00
C SER A 20 4.93 12.55 -21.62
N LYS A 21 4.69 12.28 -22.91
CA LYS A 21 3.47 12.70 -23.63
C LYS A 21 2.18 12.19 -22.95
N ASN A 22 2.21 10.97 -22.44
CA ASN A 22 1.06 10.31 -21.81
C ASN A 22 1.07 10.42 -20.27
N GLU A 23 2.01 11.16 -19.68
CA GLU A 23 2.14 11.36 -18.23
C GLU A 23 2.24 10.06 -17.41
N VAL A 24 2.96 9.06 -17.93
CA VAL A 24 3.20 7.78 -17.26
C VAL A 24 4.65 7.64 -16.79
N PHE A 25 4.85 6.95 -15.67
CA PHE A 25 6.14 6.78 -15.03
C PHE A 25 6.60 5.33 -15.12
N THR A 26 7.89 5.15 -15.46
CA THR A 26 8.52 3.84 -15.55
C THR A 26 9.15 3.42 -14.23
N PHE A 27 9.14 2.11 -13.96
CA PHE A 27 9.85 1.49 -12.87
C PHE A 27 11.26 1.04 -13.31
N LYS A 28 12.06 0.51 -12.37
CA LYS A 28 13.48 0.16 -12.59
C LYS A 28 13.74 -0.85 -13.72
N ASP A 29 12.72 -1.60 -14.13
CA ASP A 29 12.79 -2.66 -15.13
C ASP A 29 12.17 -2.30 -16.48
N GLY A 30 11.73 -1.04 -16.66
CA GLY A 30 11.09 -0.53 -17.87
C GLY A 30 9.56 -0.54 -17.84
N THR A 31 8.96 -1.34 -16.95
CA THR A 31 7.50 -1.50 -16.84
C THR A 31 6.82 -0.30 -16.17
N ILE A 32 5.52 -0.15 -16.39
CA ILE A 32 4.66 0.85 -15.75
C ILE A 32 3.75 0.13 -14.75
N ARG A 33 3.72 0.62 -13.51
CA ARG A 33 3.04 -0.03 -12.38
C ARG A 33 2.10 0.91 -11.67
N HIS A 34 1.02 0.35 -11.16
CA HIS A 34 0.14 1.00 -10.22
C HIS A 34 0.04 0.16 -8.94
N ASP A 35 0.57 0.68 -7.84
CA ASP A 35 0.51 0.02 -6.54
C ASP A 35 -0.87 0.26 -5.90
N SER A 36 -1.52 -0.79 -5.42
CA SER A 36 -2.81 -0.74 -4.74
C SER A 36 -2.81 -1.70 -3.56
N THR A 37 -3.47 -1.32 -2.47
CA THR A 37 -3.72 -2.26 -1.37
C THR A 37 -4.59 -3.41 -1.85
N ASP A 38 -4.19 -4.64 -1.55
CA ASP A 38 -4.97 -5.82 -1.89
C ASP A 38 -6.14 -6.00 -0.91
N LEU A 39 -7.30 -6.42 -1.43
CA LEU A 39 -8.43 -6.83 -0.61
C LEU A 39 -9.10 -8.06 -1.24
N PRO A 40 -9.53 -9.05 -0.43
CA PRO A 40 -10.16 -10.25 -0.94
C PRO A 40 -11.62 -9.98 -1.32
N LEU A 41 -12.07 -10.58 -2.41
CA LEU A 41 -13.45 -10.56 -2.86
C LEU A 41 -13.78 -11.87 -3.55
N THR A 42 -14.82 -12.58 -3.13
CA THR A 42 -15.30 -13.80 -3.80
C THR A 42 -16.57 -13.55 -4.60
N HIS A 43 -17.35 -12.53 -4.26
CA HIS A 43 -18.63 -12.23 -4.88
C HIS A 43 -18.79 -10.74 -5.11
N PHE A 44 -19.49 -10.36 -6.17
CA PHE A 44 -19.78 -8.94 -6.46
C PHE A 44 -21.16 -8.77 -7.05
N ILE A 45 -21.68 -7.53 -6.94
CA ILE A 45 -22.89 -7.11 -7.63
C ILE A 45 -22.47 -6.26 -8.85
N PRO A 46 -22.94 -6.54 -10.08
CA PRO A 46 -22.53 -5.85 -11.29
C PRO A 46 -22.61 -4.32 -11.21
N LYS A 47 -23.71 -3.82 -10.63
CA LYS A 47 -23.97 -2.41 -10.41
C LYS A 47 -22.90 -1.72 -9.55
N GLU A 48 -22.29 -2.44 -8.62
CA GLU A 48 -21.24 -1.88 -7.76
C GLU A 48 -19.93 -1.68 -8.50
N ILE A 49 -19.61 -2.57 -9.43
CA ILE A 49 -18.36 -2.52 -10.18
C ILE A 49 -18.49 -1.79 -11.53
N GLY A 50 -19.70 -1.32 -11.85
CA GLY A 50 -19.98 -0.54 -13.05
C GLY A 50 -19.84 -1.33 -14.35
N VAL A 51 -20.17 -2.63 -14.32
CA VAL A 51 -20.17 -3.51 -15.50
C VAL A 51 -21.60 -3.80 -15.94
N THR A 52 -21.85 -3.86 -17.24
CA THR A 52 -23.17 -4.23 -17.77
C THR A 52 -23.35 -5.74 -17.82
N VAL A 53 -24.60 -6.20 -17.78
CA VAL A 53 -24.93 -7.63 -17.86
C VAL A 53 -24.44 -8.23 -19.18
N GLU A 54 -24.58 -7.50 -20.30
CA GLU A 54 -24.10 -7.98 -21.61
C GLU A 54 -22.59 -8.24 -21.58
N LYS A 55 -21.83 -7.34 -20.94
CA LYS A 55 -20.36 -7.48 -20.86
C LYS A 55 -19.95 -8.65 -19.99
N LEU A 56 -20.68 -8.93 -18.91
CA LEU A 56 -20.46 -10.11 -18.07
C LEU A 56 -20.71 -11.40 -18.86
N LEU A 57 -21.79 -11.46 -19.63
CA LEU A 57 -22.10 -12.60 -20.51
C LEU A 57 -20.99 -12.81 -21.55
N GLU A 58 -20.48 -11.74 -22.19
CA GLU A 58 -19.33 -11.81 -23.10
C GLU A 58 -18.06 -12.37 -22.43
N MET A 59 -17.83 -12.01 -21.16
CA MET A 59 -16.69 -12.50 -20.38
C MET A 59 -16.86 -13.95 -19.88
N GLY A 60 -18.03 -14.54 -20.11
CA GLY A 60 -18.37 -15.92 -19.84
C GLY A 60 -19.09 -16.16 -18.51
N TYR A 61 -19.49 -15.11 -17.78
CA TYR A 61 -20.37 -15.25 -16.62
C TYR A 61 -21.77 -15.60 -17.11
N THR A 62 -22.34 -16.71 -16.66
CA THR A 62 -23.66 -17.18 -17.16
C THR A 62 -24.70 -17.33 -16.05
N LYS A 63 -24.25 -17.54 -14.81
CA LYS A 63 -25.10 -17.79 -13.64
C LYS A 63 -24.67 -16.91 -12.48
N ASP A 64 -25.62 -16.59 -11.62
CA ASP A 64 -25.38 -16.00 -10.31
C ASP A 64 -24.88 -17.07 -9.31
N CYS A 65 -24.53 -16.65 -8.09
CA CYS A 65 -24.03 -17.55 -7.03
C CYS A 65 -25.06 -18.62 -6.58
N TYR A 66 -26.35 -18.42 -6.88
CA TYR A 66 -27.41 -19.39 -6.59
C TYR A 66 -27.71 -20.32 -7.78
N GLY A 67 -26.99 -20.17 -8.89
CA GLY A 67 -27.15 -20.97 -10.09
C GLY A 67 -28.24 -20.50 -11.06
N ASN A 68 -28.86 -19.35 -10.82
CA ASN A 68 -29.85 -18.77 -11.73
C ASN A 68 -29.17 -18.02 -12.88
N PRO A 69 -29.78 -17.92 -14.08
CA PRO A 69 -29.27 -17.07 -15.16
C PRO A 69 -29.13 -15.60 -14.74
N ILE A 70 -28.09 -14.92 -15.24
CA ILE A 70 -27.88 -13.49 -14.99
C ILE A 70 -28.82 -12.69 -15.91
N GLU A 71 -29.79 -12.00 -15.30
CA GLU A 71 -30.81 -11.20 -15.99
C GLU A 71 -30.77 -9.72 -15.57
N ASN A 72 -30.25 -9.41 -14.39
CA ASN A 72 -30.19 -8.04 -13.87
C ASN A 72 -28.84 -7.72 -13.19
N ASP A 73 -28.62 -6.43 -12.95
CA ASP A 73 -27.38 -5.89 -12.39
C ASP A 73 -27.33 -5.87 -10.85
N GLU A 74 -28.37 -6.38 -10.18
CA GLU A 74 -28.49 -6.48 -8.72
C GLU A 74 -28.25 -7.92 -8.21
N GLN A 75 -28.13 -8.90 -9.11
CA GLN A 75 -27.74 -10.27 -8.77
C GLN A 75 -26.30 -10.33 -8.25
N ILE A 76 -26.06 -11.27 -7.34
CA ILE A 76 -24.75 -11.51 -6.75
C ILE A 76 -24.04 -12.59 -7.56
N ILE A 77 -22.89 -12.24 -8.14
CA ILE A 77 -22.13 -13.11 -9.02
C ILE A 77 -20.87 -13.57 -8.31
N GLU A 78 -20.55 -14.86 -8.42
CA GLU A 78 -19.29 -15.43 -7.97
C GLU A 78 -18.14 -14.97 -8.88
N LEU A 79 -17.13 -14.33 -8.28
CA LEU A 79 -15.95 -13.82 -8.97
C LEU A 79 -15.05 -14.97 -9.40
N ARG A 80 -14.69 -15.01 -10.69
CA ARG A 80 -13.70 -15.98 -11.17
C ARG A 80 -12.33 -15.72 -10.59
N VAL A 81 -11.59 -16.79 -10.37
CA VAL A 81 -10.32 -16.80 -9.63
C VAL A 81 -9.26 -15.82 -10.13
N GLN A 82 -9.17 -15.51 -11.43
CA GLN A 82 -8.19 -14.57 -12.00
C GLN A 82 -8.81 -13.24 -12.45
N ASP A 83 -10.09 -13.01 -12.15
CA ASP A 83 -10.74 -11.73 -12.43
C ASP A 83 -10.53 -10.76 -11.27
N ILE A 84 -10.28 -9.49 -11.59
CA ILE A 84 -9.96 -8.45 -10.62
C ILE A 84 -10.81 -7.20 -10.83
N VAL A 85 -11.14 -6.53 -9.73
CA VAL A 85 -11.85 -5.24 -9.70
C VAL A 85 -10.88 -4.19 -9.19
N ILE A 86 -10.50 -3.26 -10.06
CA ILE A 86 -9.46 -2.26 -9.77
C ILE A 86 -10.07 -0.93 -9.32
N SER A 87 -9.34 -0.12 -8.56
CA SER A 87 -9.79 1.22 -8.21
C SER A 87 -9.92 2.13 -9.44
N ASN A 88 -10.80 3.14 -9.36
CA ASN A 88 -10.90 4.16 -10.42
C ASN A 88 -9.56 4.86 -10.68
N ASN A 89 -8.76 5.12 -9.64
CA ASN A 89 -7.43 5.71 -9.78
C ASN A 89 -6.48 4.80 -10.59
N CYS A 90 -6.54 3.49 -10.34
CA CYS A 90 -5.78 2.51 -11.12
C CYS A 90 -6.24 2.53 -12.58
N ALA A 91 -7.55 2.49 -12.82
CA ALA A 91 -8.11 2.55 -14.17
C ALA A 91 -7.66 3.81 -14.93
N ASP A 92 -7.76 5.00 -14.33
CA ASP A 92 -7.34 6.26 -14.96
C ASP A 92 -5.84 6.27 -15.31
N TYR A 93 -5.01 5.61 -14.50
CA TYR A 93 -3.59 5.43 -14.80
C TYR A 93 -3.37 4.41 -15.94
N LEU A 94 -4.07 3.27 -15.91
CA LEU A 94 -3.96 2.24 -16.95
C LEU A 94 -4.50 2.72 -18.31
N VAL A 95 -5.50 3.61 -18.35
CA VAL A 95 -5.94 4.26 -19.60
C VAL A 95 -4.79 5.05 -20.23
N ARG A 96 -4.03 5.81 -19.43
CA ARG A 96 -2.84 6.52 -19.91
C ARG A 96 -1.74 5.56 -20.35
N THR A 97 -1.55 4.45 -19.63
CA THR A 97 -0.62 3.39 -20.02
C THR A 97 -1.01 2.74 -21.34
N ALA A 98 -2.30 2.46 -21.57
CA ALA A 98 -2.79 1.89 -22.81
C ALA A 98 -2.57 2.82 -24.01
N ASN A 99 -2.86 4.12 -23.84
CA ASN A 99 -2.57 5.14 -24.86
C ASN A 99 -1.08 5.24 -25.16
N PHE A 100 -0.23 5.12 -24.15
CA PHE A 100 1.22 5.03 -24.33
C PHE A 100 1.63 3.81 -25.15
N ILE A 101 1.08 2.63 -24.85
CA ILE A 101 1.38 1.39 -25.59
C ILE A 101 0.93 1.51 -27.05
N ASP A 102 -0.26 2.08 -27.30
CA ASP A 102 -0.76 2.27 -28.67
C ASP A 102 0.09 3.28 -29.47
N ASP A 103 0.50 4.39 -28.85
CA ASP A 103 1.46 5.33 -29.44
C ASP A 103 2.81 4.66 -29.72
N GLU A 104 3.26 3.78 -28.83
CA GLU A 104 4.52 3.04 -28.95
C GLU A 104 4.45 2.03 -30.11
N LEU A 105 3.37 1.27 -30.21
CA LEU A 105 3.12 0.35 -31.33
C LEU A 105 3.08 1.10 -32.67
N GLU A 106 2.29 2.17 -32.76
CA GLU A 106 2.11 2.93 -34.00
C GLU A 106 3.39 3.67 -34.42
N ARG A 107 3.99 4.43 -33.50
CA ARG A 107 5.05 5.41 -33.85
C ARG A 107 6.45 4.83 -33.77
N TYR A 108 6.69 3.89 -32.87
CA TYR A 108 8.02 3.32 -32.66
C TYR A 108 8.18 1.96 -33.36
N TYR A 109 7.19 1.09 -33.23
CA TYR A 109 7.23 -0.26 -33.82
C TYR A 109 6.61 -0.36 -35.23
N GLY A 110 5.82 0.63 -35.66
CA GLY A 110 5.14 0.61 -36.96
C GLY A 110 4.05 -0.46 -37.07
N MET A 111 3.40 -0.78 -35.94
CA MET A 111 2.35 -1.78 -35.81
C MET A 111 0.98 -1.12 -35.60
N GLU A 112 -0.10 -1.90 -35.74
CA GLU A 112 -1.44 -1.44 -35.42
C GLU A 112 -1.63 -1.26 -33.91
N LYS A 113 -2.54 -0.36 -33.53
CA LYS A 113 -2.92 -0.11 -32.14
C LYS A 113 -3.64 -1.34 -31.56
N PHE A 114 -3.36 -1.66 -30.31
CA PHE A 114 -3.90 -2.85 -29.66
C PHE A 114 -5.12 -2.52 -28.79
N TYR A 115 -5.01 -1.53 -27.91
CA TYR A 115 -6.05 -1.24 -26.91
C TYR A 115 -7.18 -0.38 -27.47
N ASN A 116 -6.86 0.71 -28.19
CA ASN A 116 -7.80 1.68 -28.74
C ASN A 116 -8.82 2.20 -27.71
N ILE A 117 -8.36 2.39 -26.46
CA ILE A 117 -9.20 2.76 -25.31
C ILE A 117 -9.58 4.24 -25.38
N LYS A 118 -10.88 4.53 -25.26
CA LYS A 118 -11.41 5.89 -25.15
C LYS A 118 -11.90 6.17 -23.74
N ASP A 119 -12.61 5.19 -23.18
CA ASP A 119 -13.21 5.27 -21.86
C ASP A 119 -12.68 4.13 -20.97
N LYS A 120 -12.70 4.33 -19.66
CA LYS A 120 -12.22 3.31 -18.71
C LYS A 120 -12.93 1.97 -18.86
N SER A 121 -14.20 1.96 -19.26
CA SER A 121 -14.98 0.75 -19.54
C SER A 121 -14.37 -0.15 -20.60
N ASP A 122 -13.60 0.43 -21.53
CA ASP A 122 -12.91 -0.32 -22.58
C ASP A 122 -11.78 -1.17 -22.00
N LEU A 123 -11.29 -0.88 -20.77
CA LEU A 123 -10.33 -1.73 -20.06
C LEU A 123 -10.93 -3.09 -19.64
N ILE A 124 -12.26 -3.20 -19.55
CA ILE A 124 -12.93 -4.43 -19.09
C ILE A 124 -12.66 -5.55 -20.08
N GLY A 125 -12.11 -6.66 -19.58
CA GLY A 125 -11.71 -7.83 -20.35
C GLY A 125 -10.24 -7.84 -20.77
N HIS A 126 -9.52 -6.71 -20.66
CA HIS A 126 -8.08 -6.70 -20.90
C HIS A 126 -7.31 -7.37 -19.77
N LEU A 127 -6.17 -7.95 -20.14
CA LEU A 127 -5.30 -8.70 -19.25
C LEU A 127 -4.28 -7.79 -18.57
N VAL A 128 -4.02 -8.10 -17.31
CA VAL A 128 -3.02 -7.47 -16.47
C VAL A 128 -2.10 -8.53 -15.87
N ALA A 129 -0.90 -8.14 -15.48
CA ALA A 129 -0.08 -8.90 -14.56
C ALA A 129 -0.15 -8.25 -13.18
N GLY A 130 -0.58 -9.03 -12.18
CA GLY A 130 -0.43 -8.67 -10.77
C GLY A 130 0.95 -9.12 -10.29
N LEU A 131 1.66 -8.27 -9.55
CA LEU A 131 2.97 -8.59 -9.00
C LEU A 131 3.10 -8.04 -7.59
N ALA A 132 3.39 -8.93 -6.64
CA ALA A 132 3.68 -8.56 -5.27
C ALA A 132 5.10 -7.98 -5.13
N PRO A 133 5.31 -7.01 -4.23
CA PRO A 133 6.64 -6.62 -3.79
C PRO A 133 7.38 -7.84 -3.24
N HIS A 134 8.70 -7.83 -3.33
CA HIS A 134 9.57 -8.92 -2.89
C HIS A 134 9.28 -10.28 -3.58
N THR A 135 8.65 -10.26 -4.75
CA THR A 135 8.49 -11.45 -5.60
C THR A 135 8.95 -11.17 -7.02
N SER A 136 9.06 -12.22 -7.83
CA SER A 136 9.46 -12.14 -9.25
C SER A 136 8.58 -12.96 -10.19
N ALA A 137 7.52 -13.56 -9.65
CA ALA A 137 6.50 -14.28 -10.41
C ALA A 137 5.24 -13.42 -10.42
N GLY A 138 4.91 -12.86 -11.58
CA GLY A 138 3.63 -12.20 -11.78
C GLY A 138 2.52 -13.23 -11.97
N VAL A 139 1.29 -12.85 -11.68
CA VAL A 139 0.09 -13.67 -11.90
C VAL A 139 -0.80 -12.96 -12.90
N LEU A 140 -1.21 -13.68 -13.95
CA LEU A 140 -2.11 -13.16 -14.96
C LEU A 140 -3.49 -12.92 -14.35
N GLY A 141 -4.04 -11.74 -14.58
CA GLY A 141 -5.42 -11.40 -14.20
C GLY A 141 -6.16 -10.71 -15.33
N ARG A 142 -7.48 -10.59 -15.18
CA ARG A 142 -8.37 -9.92 -16.14
C ARG A 142 -9.22 -8.88 -15.41
N ILE A 143 -9.34 -7.68 -15.98
CA ILE A 143 -10.15 -6.62 -15.38
C ILE A 143 -11.63 -6.90 -15.62
N VAL A 144 -12.44 -7.00 -14.57
CA VAL A 144 -13.90 -7.23 -14.65
C VAL A 144 -14.73 -5.98 -14.33
N GLY A 145 -14.17 -5.03 -13.58
CA GLY A 145 -14.84 -3.77 -13.27
C GLY A 145 -14.03 -2.85 -12.37
N PHE A 146 -14.69 -1.83 -11.82
CA PHE A 146 -14.05 -0.73 -11.11
C PHE A 146 -14.67 -0.46 -9.74
N THR A 147 -13.87 -0.08 -8.76
CA THR A 147 -14.33 0.34 -7.44
C THR A 147 -13.95 1.79 -7.10
N LYS A 148 -14.74 2.45 -6.26
CA LYS A 148 -14.40 3.76 -5.68
C LYS A 148 -13.42 3.66 -4.51
N ALA A 149 -13.30 2.47 -3.91
CA ALA A 149 -12.30 2.22 -2.88
C ALA A 149 -10.88 2.27 -3.48
N LEU A 150 -9.90 2.70 -2.68
CA LEU A 150 -8.49 2.78 -3.10
C LEU A 150 -7.77 1.44 -2.88
N CYS A 151 -8.29 0.39 -3.52
CA CYS A 151 -7.80 -0.97 -3.39
C CYS A 151 -7.95 -1.74 -4.71
N CYS A 152 -7.34 -2.92 -4.76
CA CYS A 152 -7.55 -3.93 -5.78
C CYS A 152 -8.29 -5.12 -5.15
N TYR A 153 -9.55 -5.31 -5.54
CA TYR A 153 -10.32 -6.47 -5.14
C TYR A 153 -10.02 -7.63 -6.08
N ALA A 154 -9.72 -8.80 -5.53
CA ALA A 154 -9.55 -10.02 -6.31
C ALA A 154 -9.90 -11.24 -5.47
N HIS A 155 -10.06 -12.38 -6.13
CA HIS A 155 -10.24 -13.66 -5.45
C HIS A 155 -9.06 -13.93 -4.49
N PRO A 156 -9.28 -14.48 -3.27
CA PRO A 156 -8.21 -14.80 -2.33
C PRO A 156 -7.05 -15.58 -2.97
N TYR A 157 -7.35 -16.56 -3.82
CA TYR A 157 -6.33 -17.31 -4.55
C TYR A 157 -5.44 -16.45 -5.45
N PHE A 158 -5.96 -15.36 -6.04
CA PHE A 158 -5.16 -14.42 -6.82
C PHE A 158 -4.14 -13.69 -5.95
N HIS A 159 -4.52 -13.34 -4.71
CA HIS A 159 -3.63 -12.72 -3.74
C HIS A 159 -2.59 -13.72 -3.22
N SER A 160 -3.02 -14.90 -2.79
CA SER A 160 -2.13 -15.97 -2.32
C SER A 160 -1.17 -16.49 -3.39
N ALA A 161 -1.60 -16.55 -4.67
CA ALA A 161 -0.72 -16.92 -5.79
C ALA A 161 0.46 -15.94 -5.97
N LYS A 162 0.29 -14.70 -5.53
CA LYS A 162 1.35 -13.68 -5.53
C LYS A 162 2.18 -13.69 -4.23
N ARG A 163 1.97 -14.70 -3.36
CA ARG A 163 2.59 -14.84 -2.03
C ARG A 163 2.24 -13.66 -1.12
N ARG A 164 0.97 -13.28 -1.13
CA ARG A 164 0.42 -12.22 -0.31
C ARG A 164 -0.68 -12.74 0.59
N ASN A 165 -0.70 -12.18 1.78
CA ASN A 165 -1.71 -12.41 2.79
C ASN A 165 -2.51 -11.10 2.80
N CYS A 166 -3.83 -11.17 2.81
CA CYS A 166 -4.66 -9.97 2.71
C CYS A 166 -4.72 -9.17 4.04
N ASP A 167 -3.57 -8.90 4.64
CA ASP A 167 -3.39 -8.20 5.91
C ASP A 167 -3.02 -6.71 5.73
N SER A 168 -3.44 -6.13 4.60
CA SER A 168 -3.12 -4.78 4.11
C SER A 168 -1.79 -4.68 3.35
N ASP A 169 -1.42 -5.75 2.65
CA ASP A 169 -0.31 -5.72 1.72
C ASP A 169 -0.65 -4.85 0.48
N GLU A 170 0.39 -4.43 -0.24
CA GLU A 170 0.26 -3.69 -1.49
C GLU A 170 0.73 -4.56 -2.65
N ASP A 171 -0.04 -4.54 -3.74
CA ASP A 171 0.26 -5.23 -4.98
C ASP A 171 0.38 -4.25 -6.15
N ALA A 172 1.30 -4.55 -7.07
CA ALA A 172 1.42 -3.82 -8.32
C ALA A 172 0.51 -4.44 -9.40
N VAL A 173 -0.25 -3.60 -10.08
CA VAL A 173 -1.00 -3.97 -11.29
C VAL A 173 -0.36 -3.30 -12.50
N MET A 174 -0.11 -4.07 -13.55
CA MET A 174 0.48 -3.61 -14.81
C MET A 174 -0.26 -4.21 -16.00
N LEU A 175 -0.44 -3.45 -17.08
CA LEU A 175 -1.02 -3.99 -18.32
C LEU A 175 -0.09 -5.07 -18.88
N LEU A 176 -0.68 -6.20 -19.30
CA LEU A 176 0.12 -7.34 -19.76
C LEU A 176 1.03 -6.96 -20.93
N LEU A 177 0.51 -6.23 -21.93
CA LEU A 177 1.30 -5.87 -23.10
C LEU A 177 2.48 -4.94 -22.78
N ASP A 178 2.32 -4.03 -21.79
CA ASP A 178 3.43 -3.19 -21.31
C ASP A 178 4.54 -4.06 -20.73
N ALA A 179 4.20 -4.99 -19.85
CA ALA A 179 5.14 -5.91 -19.25
C ALA A 179 5.87 -6.77 -20.32
N LEU A 180 5.23 -7.06 -21.45
CA LEU A 180 5.85 -7.86 -22.52
C LEU A 180 6.83 -7.07 -23.40
N ILE A 181 6.50 -5.82 -23.75
CA ILE A 181 7.30 -5.03 -24.73
C ILE A 181 8.32 -4.10 -24.07
N ASN A 182 8.11 -3.71 -22.81
CA ASN A 182 8.94 -2.73 -22.11
C ASN A 182 9.86 -3.33 -21.06
N PHE A 183 9.58 -4.55 -20.58
CA PHE A 183 10.45 -5.24 -19.65
C PHE A 183 11.75 -5.70 -20.32
N SER A 184 12.88 -5.52 -19.64
CA SER A 184 14.13 -6.20 -20.00
C SER A 184 14.99 -6.51 -18.77
N LYS A 185 15.52 -7.73 -18.71
CA LYS A 185 16.52 -8.12 -17.70
C LYS A 185 17.77 -7.23 -17.74
N SER A 186 18.09 -6.67 -18.91
CA SER A 186 19.23 -5.76 -19.09
C SER A 186 19.11 -4.46 -18.29
N TYR A 187 17.89 -4.06 -17.89
CA TYR A 187 17.62 -2.86 -17.09
C TYR A 187 17.72 -3.12 -15.59
N LEU A 188 17.69 -4.38 -15.15
CA LEU A 188 17.68 -4.73 -13.73
C LEU A 188 18.99 -4.33 -13.03
N PRO A 189 18.92 -3.83 -11.78
CA PRO A 189 20.09 -3.52 -10.98
C PRO A 189 20.99 -4.74 -10.73
N ASN A 190 22.31 -4.55 -10.76
CA ASN A 190 23.29 -5.61 -10.47
C ASN A 190 23.53 -5.86 -8.96
N THR A 191 22.68 -5.32 -8.08
CA THR A 191 22.79 -5.51 -6.64
C THR A 191 22.00 -6.74 -6.19
N ARG A 192 22.39 -7.37 -5.07
CA ARG A 192 21.58 -8.42 -4.45
C ARG A 192 20.16 -7.91 -4.20
N GLY A 193 19.16 -8.65 -4.67
CA GLY A 193 17.74 -8.25 -4.62
C GLY A 193 17.30 -7.30 -5.73
N GLY A 194 18.17 -6.93 -6.68
CA GLY A 194 17.83 -6.05 -7.80
C GLY A 194 16.75 -6.63 -8.74
N SER A 195 16.68 -7.95 -8.83
CA SER A 195 15.69 -8.69 -9.61
C SER A 195 14.35 -8.91 -8.91
N MET A 196 14.23 -8.52 -7.64
CA MET A 196 12.97 -8.56 -6.91
C MET A 196 12.06 -7.45 -7.42
N ASP A 197 10.75 -7.64 -7.32
CA ASP A 197 9.74 -6.75 -7.89
C ASP A 197 9.98 -6.57 -9.39
N ALA A 198 10.20 -7.66 -10.13
CA ALA A 198 10.23 -7.64 -11.59
C ALA A 198 9.55 -8.91 -12.11
N PRO A 199 8.68 -8.84 -13.13
CA PRO A 199 7.94 -10.01 -13.62
C PRO A 199 8.87 -10.92 -14.46
N LEU A 200 9.76 -11.67 -13.79
CA LEU A 200 10.70 -12.58 -14.43
C LEU A 200 9.99 -13.80 -15.04
N VAL A 201 8.89 -14.21 -14.41
CA VAL A 201 8.01 -15.29 -14.83
C VAL A 201 6.58 -14.81 -14.66
N LEU A 202 5.67 -15.29 -15.50
CA LEU A 202 4.24 -15.01 -15.41
C LEU A 202 3.49 -16.34 -15.28
N SER A 203 2.73 -16.50 -14.20
CA SER A 203 1.80 -17.62 -14.05
C SER A 203 0.51 -17.30 -14.80
N SER A 204 0.14 -18.17 -15.73
CA SER A 204 -1.07 -18.01 -16.55
C SER A 204 -2.32 -18.63 -15.91
N ARG A 205 -2.14 -19.59 -14.99
CA ARG A 205 -3.22 -20.32 -14.33
C ARG A 205 -2.91 -20.45 -12.85
N ILE A 206 -3.94 -20.32 -12.03
CA ILE A 206 -3.83 -20.55 -10.58
C ILE A 206 -4.28 -21.98 -10.27
N ASP A 207 -3.42 -22.70 -9.57
CA ASP A 207 -3.74 -23.99 -8.96
C ASP A 207 -3.81 -23.82 -7.44
N PRO A 208 -4.99 -23.95 -6.80
CA PRO A 208 -5.13 -23.83 -5.36
C PRO A 208 -4.23 -24.78 -4.55
N GLU A 209 -3.78 -25.90 -5.12
CA GLU A 209 -2.84 -26.81 -4.44
C GLU A 209 -1.40 -26.24 -4.34
N GLU A 210 -1.02 -25.33 -5.24
CA GLU A 210 0.35 -24.79 -5.33
C GLU A 210 0.52 -23.39 -4.69
N ILE A 211 -0.59 -22.78 -4.26
CA ILE A 211 -0.59 -21.47 -3.59
C ILE A 211 -0.45 -21.61 -2.08
N ASP A 212 -0.35 -20.45 -1.42
CA ASP A 212 -0.24 -20.36 0.04
C ASP A 212 -1.46 -20.95 0.77
N ASP A 213 -1.19 -21.64 1.88
CA ASP A 213 -2.16 -22.41 2.66
C ASP A 213 -3.11 -21.52 3.47
N GLU A 214 -2.83 -20.23 3.63
CA GLU A 214 -3.79 -19.30 4.25
C GLU A 214 -5.13 -19.28 3.48
N SER A 215 -5.07 -19.39 2.14
CA SER A 215 -6.28 -19.45 1.32
C SER A 215 -7.08 -20.75 1.45
N HIS A 216 -6.47 -21.83 1.95
CA HIS A 216 -7.13 -23.12 2.19
C HIS A 216 -8.06 -23.06 3.41
N ASN A 217 -7.79 -22.12 4.32
CA ASN A 217 -8.56 -21.90 5.54
C ASN A 217 -9.80 -21.00 5.35
N LEU A 218 -10.18 -20.69 4.11
CA LEU A 218 -11.37 -19.90 3.83
C LEU A 218 -12.64 -20.74 4.04
N ASP A 219 -13.54 -20.25 4.88
CA ASP A 219 -14.87 -20.82 5.12
C ASP A 219 -15.82 -20.50 3.95
N ILE A 220 -16.42 -21.52 3.33
CA ILE A 220 -17.14 -21.40 2.04
C ILE A 220 -18.62 -21.80 2.11
N PHE A 221 -19.32 -21.41 3.17
CA PHE A 221 -20.76 -21.71 3.35
C PHE A 221 -21.59 -20.47 3.75
N GLU A 222 -22.90 -20.57 3.55
CA GLU A 222 -23.86 -19.48 3.81
C GLU A 222 -24.13 -19.27 5.31
N ARG A 223 -24.19 -20.35 6.10
CA ARG A 223 -24.50 -20.23 7.52
C ARG A 223 -23.84 -21.34 8.33
N PHE A 224 -23.20 -20.94 9.43
CA PHE A 224 -22.68 -21.91 10.41
C PHE A 224 -23.82 -22.76 10.98
N PRO A 225 -23.59 -24.08 11.20
CA PRO A 225 -24.56 -24.95 11.84
C PRO A 225 -24.78 -24.55 13.31
N VAL A 226 -25.93 -24.92 13.89
CA VAL A 226 -26.29 -24.57 15.27
C VAL A 226 -25.31 -25.20 16.26
N GLU A 227 -24.89 -26.42 15.95
CA GLU A 227 -23.93 -27.24 16.67
C GLU A 227 -22.60 -26.52 16.86
N PHE A 228 -22.11 -25.81 15.83
CA PHE A 228 -20.91 -25.00 15.93
C PHE A 228 -21.06 -23.91 16.99
N TYR A 229 -22.18 -23.17 16.97
CA TYR A 229 -22.45 -22.13 17.98
C TYR A 229 -22.53 -22.68 19.39
N GLU A 230 -23.18 -23.84 19.58
CA GLU A 230 -23.26 -24.49 20.90
C GLU A 230 -21.88 -24.93 21.41
N LYS A 231 -21.01 -25.39 20.52
CA LYS A 231 -19.64 -25.76 20.86
C LYS A 231 -18.75 -24.58 21.25
N THR A 232 -19.06 -23.37 20.78
CA THR A 232 -18.28 -22.16 21.17
C THR A 232 -18.41 -21.76 22.65
N TYR A 233 -19.39 -22.30 23.39
CA TYR A 233 -19.48 -22.10 24.84
C TYR A 233 -18.39 -22.85 25.62
N GLU A 234 -17.80 -23.88 25.00
CA GLU A 234 -16.67 -24.61 25.54
C GLU A 234 -15.36 -24.00 25.02
N PRO A 235 -14.27 -23.99 25.83
CA PRO A 235 -12.97 -23.44 25.43
C PRO A 235 -12.21 -24.40 24.49
N LEU A 236 -12.85 -24.81 23.39
CA LEU A 236 -12.30 -25.70 22.37
C LEU A 236 -11.37 -24.93 21.43
N LYS A 237 -10.38 -25.63 20.87
CA LYS A 237 -9.55 -25.08 19.79
C LYS A 237 -10.29 -25.18 18.45
N PRO A 238 -10.02 -24.27 17.49
CA PRO A 238 -10.63 -24.34 16.15
C PRO A 238 -10.47 -25.69 15.47
N ALA A 239 -9.30 -26.33 15.62
CA ALA A 239 -9.03 -27.67 15.06
C ALA A 239 -9.97 -28.78 15.55
N GLU A 240 -10.59 -28.61 16.73
CA GLU A 240 -11.51 -29.59 17.33
C GLU A 240 -12.95 -29.47 16.81
N VAL A 241 -13.26 -28.40 16.07
CA VAL A 241 -14.59 -28.11 15.51
C VAL A 241 -14.60 -28.01 13.97
N LEU A 242 -13.48 -28.35 13.32
CA LEU A 242 -13.36 -28.34 11.85
C LEU A 242 -14.36 -29.27 11.16
N GLU A 243 -14.86 -30.30 11.85
CA GLU A 243 -15.89 -31.20 11.30
C GLU A 243 -17.21 -30.51 10.96
N TYR A 244 -17.47 -29.31 11.54
CA TYR A 244 -18.68 -28.52 11.30
C TYR A 244 -18.48 -27.40 10.26
N ILE A 245 -17.27 -27.24 9.74
CA ILE A 245 -16.87 -26.11 8.89
C ILE A 245 -16.51 -26.64 7.51
N ASP A 246 -17.16 -26.11 6.48
CA ASP A 246 -16.79 -26.39 5.10
C ASP A 246 -15.75 -25.37 4.63
N ASN A 247 -14.51 -25.80 4.44
CA ASN A 247 -13.38 -24.96 4.06
C ASN A 247 -12.83 -25.33 2.68
N VAL A 248 -12.06 -24.44 2.07
CA VAL A 248 -11.43 -24.69 0.75
C VAL A 248 -10.56 -25.95 0.75
N GLU A 249 -9.83 -26.22 1.83
CA GLU A 249 -8.96 -27.40 1.96
C GLU A 249 -9.68 -28.72 1.64
N MET A 250 -10.95 -28.85 2.03
CA MET A 250 -11.78 -30.04 1.78
C MET A 250 -12.11 -30.28 0.30
N HIS A 251 -11.98 -29.26 -0.55
CA HIS A 251 -12.34 -29.32 -1.98
C HIS A 251 -11.13 -29.30 -2.92
N LEU A 252 -9.91 -29.25 -2.38
CA LEU A 252 -8.68 -29.26 -3.18
C LEU A 252 -8.60 -30.51 -4.07
N GLY A 253 -8.15 -30.32 -5.31
CA GLY A 253 -8.06 -31.38 -6.32
C GLY A 253 -9.39 -31.74 -6.99
N THR A 254 -10.49 -31.10 -6.58
CA THR A 254 -11.81 -31.24 -7.23
C THR A 254 -12.15 -30.02 -8.08
N PRO A 255 -13.08 -30.10 -9.04
CA PRO A 255 -13.55 -28.93 -9.78
C PRO A 255 -14.20 -27.84 -8.90
N GLN A 256 -14.72 -28.22 -7.73
CA GLN A 256 -15.38 -27.32 -6.78
C GLN A 256 -14.41 -26.33 -6.11
N GLN A 257 -13.10 -26.56 -6.20
CA GLN A 257 -12.12 -25.60 -5.69
C GLN A 257 -12.21 -24.22 -6.36
N TYR A 258 -12.77 -24.14 -7.57
CA TYR A 258 -12.83 -22.91 -8.38
C TYR A 258 -14.22 -22.27 -8.44
N GLU A 259 -15.28 -22.98 -8.07
CA GLU A 259 -16.68 -22.57 -8.27
C GLU A 259 -17.57 -23.11 -7.14
N GLY A 260 -18.62 -22.37 -6.80
CA GLY A 260 -19.59 -22.73 -5.75
C GLY A 260 -19.19 -22.28 -4.35
N LEU A 261 -18.33 -21.27 -4.21
CA LEU A 261 -17.92 -20.76 -2.92
C LEU A 261 -19.07 -19.99 -2.25
N MET A 262 -19.38 -20.33 -0.99
CA MET A 262 -20.22 -19.63 -0.01
C MET A 262 -19.80 -18.23 0.43
N PHE A 263 -20.73 -17.37 0.89
CA PHE A 263 -20.42 -16.35 1.91
C PHE A 263 -21.60 -16.22 2.89
N SER A 264 -21.32 -15.75 4.10
CA SER A 264 -22.31 -15.74 5.19
C SER A 264 -23.06 -14.43 5.41
N HIS A 265 -22.46 -13.30 5.04
CA HIS A 265 -23.02 -11.97 5.31
C HIS A 265 -23.05 -11.13 4.04
N HIS A 266 -24.24 -10.64 3.69
CA HIS A 266 -24.40 -9.70 2.60
C HIS A 266 -23.91 -8.31 2.98
N THR A 267 -23.45 -7.57 1.99
CA THR A 267 -23.14 -6.14 2.11
C THR A 267 -24.03 -5.35 1.16
N SER A 268 -24.25 -4.07 1.46
CA SER A 268 -24.99 -3.17 0.56
C SER A 268 -24.12 -2.64 -0.59
N SER A 269 -22.80 -2.54 -0.36
CA SER A 269 -21.80 -2.31 -1.38
C SER A 269 -20.40 -2.60 -0.86
N ILE A 270 -19.54 -3.16 -1.72
CA ILE A 270 -18.10 -3.37 -1.48
C ILE A 270 -17.33 -2.07 -1.22
N HIS A 271 -17.93 -0.90 -1.44
CA HIS A 271 -17.28 0.40 -1.24
C HIS A 271 -18.21 1.47 -0.64
N ALA A 272 -19.17 1.06 0.19
CA ALA A 272 -20.09 1.97 0.90
C ALA A 272 -19.38 2.92 1.89
N GLY A 273 -18.18 2.55 2.37
CA GLY A 273 -17.43 3.28 3.39
C GLY A 273 -16.64 4.49 2.88
N PRO A 274 -16.00 5.24 3.79
CA PRO A 274 -15.13 6.36 3.43
C PRO A 274 -13.91 5.87 2.62
N THR A 275 -13.74 6.41 1.42
CA THR A 275 -12.70 5.96 0.46
C THR A 275 -11.28 6.37 0.82
N VAL A 276 -11.11 7.39 1.67
CA VAL A 276 -9.80 7.89 2.08
C VAL A 276 -9.75 8.05 3.59
N CYS A 277 -8.75 7.42 4.21
CA CYS A 277 -8.50 7.53 5.64
C CYS A 277 -8.19 8.98 6.05
N LEU A 278 -8.77 9.43 7.17
CA LEU A 278 -8.56 10.75 7.74
C LEU A 278 -7.07 11.03 8.01
N TYR A 279 -6.30 10.02 8.39
CA TYR A 279 -4.85 10.13 8.61
C TYR A 279 -4.07 10.67 7.39
N LYS A 280 -4.52 10.36 6.17
CA LYS A 280 -3.90 10.87 4.93
C LYS A 280 -4.31 12.33 4.64
N ARG A 281 -5.45 12.79 5.17
CA ARG A 281 -5.97 14.15 4.96
C ARG A 281 -5.38 15.16 5.95
N LEU A 282 -4.95 14.71 7.13
CA LEU A 282 -4.36 15.58 8.16
C LEU A 282 -2.91 15.95 7.80
N PRO A 283 -2.58 17.24 7.60
CA PRO A 283 -1.26 17.69 7.17
C PRO A 283 -0.20 17.56 8.28
N SER A 284 -0.54 17.86 9.53
CA SER A 284 0.43 17.98 10.61
C SER A 284 0.38 16.81 11.60
N MET A 285 1.54 16.47 12.18
CA MET A 285 1.60 15.44 13.23
C MET A 285 0.81 15.85 14.48
N ARG A 286 0.73 17.15 14.77
CA ARG A 286 -0.06 17.67 15.88
C ARG A 286 -1.54 17.35 15.70
N GLU A 287 -2.10 17.68 14.54
CA GLU A 287 -3.51 17.39 14.23
C GLU A 287 -3.79 15.88 14.22
N LYS A 288 -2.85 15.06 13.75
CA LYS A 288 -2.98 13.58 13.79
C LYS A 288 -3.10 13.05 15.21
N VAL A 289 -2.27 13.57 16.12
CA VAL A 289 -2.26 13.17 17.53
C VAL A 289 -3.50 13.69 18.24
N GLU A 290 -3.90 14.93 17.99
CA GLU A 290 -5.14 15.51 18.52
C GLU A 290 -6.37 14.70 18.05
N ALA A 291 -6.45 14.34 16.78
CA ALA A 291 -7.53 13.49 16.25
C ALA A 291 -7.52 12.08 16.85
N GLN A 292 -6.34 11.47 17.03
CA GLN A 292 -6.21 10.16 17.68
C GLN A 292 -6.71 10.21 19.14
N ILE A 293 -6.39 11.28 19.87
CA ILE A 293 -6.79 11.43 21.27
C ILE A 293 -8.27 11.77 21.38
N ALA A 294 -8.80 12.63 20.51
CA ALA A 294 -10.23 12.91 20.46
C ALA A 294 -11.05 11.63 20.22
N LEU A 295 -10.54 10.70 19.41
CA LEU A 295 -11.17 9.37 19.27
C LEU A 295 -11.08 8.56 20.56
N ALA A 296 -9.93 8.54 21.23
CA ALA A 296 -9.77 7.85 22.51
C ALA A 296 -10.69 8.43 23.61
N GLU A 297 -10.98 9.73 23.58
CA GLU A 297 -11.92 10.37 24.51
C GLU A 297 -13.37 9.91 24.29
N ASN A 298 -13.74 9.68 23.05
CA ASN A 298 -15.10 9.27 22.68
C ASN A 298 -15.36 7.77 22.86
N ILE A 299 -14.34 6.92 22.77
CA ILE A 299 -14.50 5.46 22.76
C ILE A 299 -14.39 4.89 24.18
N ARG A 300 -15.49 4.30 24.67
CA ARG A 300 -15.56 3.67 26.01
C ARG A 300 -14.54 2.55 26.23
N ALA A 301 -14.20 1.80 25.19
CA ALA A 301 -13.27 0.67 25.29
C ALA A 301 -11.79 1.07 25.35
N VAL A 302 -11.46 2.35 25.13
CA VAL A 302 -10.08 2.82 25.01
C VAL A 302 -9.69 3.58 26.28
N ASP A 303 -8.62 3.15 26.93
CA ASP A 303 -7.99 3.92 28.00
C ASP A 303 -7.15 5.07 27.43
N GLN A 304 -7.68 6.28 27.57
CA GLN A 304 -7.04 7.52 27.10
C GLN A 304 -5.64 7.70 27.68
N ARG A 305 -5.46 7.38 28.97
CA ARG A 305 -4.17 7.51 29.64
C ARG A 305 -3.15 6.57 29.02
N GLY A 306 -3.52 5.29 28.87
CA GLY A 306 -2.67 4.29 28.24
C GLY A 306 -2.26 4.67 26.81
N VAL A 307 -3.17 5.25 26.01
CA VAL A 307 -2.86 5.73 24.65
C VAL A 307 -1.81 6.83 24.69
N VAL A 308 -1.99 7.87 25.51
CA VAL A 308 -1.05 8.99 25.62
C VAL A 308 0.31 8.52 26.11
N GLU A 309 0.36 7.69 27.16
CA GLU A 309 1.61 7.13 27.67
C GLU A 309 2.34 6.30 26.61
N LYS A 310 1.61 5.53 25.80
CA LYS A 310 2.20 4.71 24.72
C LYS A 310 2.74 5.56 23.57
N VAL A 311 2.03 6.62 23.16
CA VAL A 311 2.52 7.58 22.16
C VAL A 311 3.82 8.25 22.62
N LEU A 312 3.85 8.74 23.87
CA LEU A 312 5.03 9.38 24.45
C LEU A 312 6.22 8.43 24.54
N SER A 313 6.01 7.23 25.09
CA SER A 313 7.09 6.26 25.35
C SER A 313 7.62 5.56 24.09
N SER A 314 6.74 5.26 23.14
CA SER A 314 7.11 4.44 21.96
C SER A 314 7.53 5.29 20.76
N HIS A 315 7.02 6.51 20.64
CA HIS A 315 7.28 7.34 19.46
C HIS A 315 8.05 8.62 19.80
N PHE A 316 7.50 9.48 20.66
CA PHE A 316 8.05 10.83 20.84
C PHE A 316 9.35 10.86 21.62
N LEU A 317 9.42 10.25 22.81
CA LEU A 317 10.64 10.24 23.62
C LEU A 317 11.81 9.55 22.88
N PRO A 318 11.64 8.38 22.22
CA PRO A 318 12.70 7.79 21.42
C PRO A 318 13.21 8.70 20.30
N ASP A 319 12.31 9.39 19.60
CA ASP A 319 12.69 10.30 18.51
C ASP A 319 13.42 11.56 19.03
N ILE A 320 12.92 12.19 20.09
CA ILE A 320 13.57 13.34 20.73
C ILE A 320 14.98 12.96 21.20
N MET A 321 15.12 11.85 21.92
CA MET A 321 16.41 11.36 22.42
C MET A 321 17.36 10.98 21.27
N GLY A 322 16.84 10.31 20.25
CA GLY A 322 17.58 9.90 19.06
C GLY A 322 18.12 11.10 18.29
N ASN A 323 17.25 12.06 17.99
CA ASN A 323 17.60 13.28 17.26
C ASN A 323 18.55 14.18 18.05
N SER A 324 18.34 14.34 19.37
CA SER A 324 19.25 15.07 20.25
C SER A 324 20.66 14.45 20.25
N ARG A 325 20.75 13.13 20.44
CA ARG A 325 22.02 12.40 20.41
C ARG A 325 22.70 12.47 19.04
N ALA A 326 21.91 12.36 17.96
CA ALA A 326 22.41 12.48 16.58
C ALA A 326 22.93 13.90 16.32
N PHE A 327 22.21 14.93 16.78
CA PHE A 327 22.60 16.33 16.64
C PHE A 327 23.96 16.62 17.28
N SER A 328 24.23 16.12 18.48
CA SER A 328 25.53 16.33 19.15
C SER A 328 26.71 15.59 18.48
N LYS A 329 26.44 14.53 17.71
CA LYS A 329 27.46 13.67 17.07
C LYS A 329 27.56 13.83 15.55
N GLN A 330 26.76 14.73 14.98
CA GLN A 330 26.59 14.78 13.54
C GLN A 330 27.85 15.25 12.79
N LYS A 331 27.89 14.92 11.50
CA LYS A 331 28.87 15.41 10.54
C LYS A 331 28.29 16.62 9.80
N VAL A 332 29.17 17.49 9.33
CA VAL A 332 28.80 18.61 8.44
C VAL A 332 28.93 18.17 6.99
N ARG A 333 27.97 18.53 6.15
CA ARG A 333 27.94 18.18 4.72
C ARG A 333 28.04 19.44 3.88
N CYS A 334 28.84 19.39 2.81
CA CYS A 334 28.83 20.45 1.80
C CYS A 334 27.65 20.29 0.85
N THR A 335 26.90 21.37 0.62
CA THR A 335 25.77 21.39 -0.31
C THR A 335 26.21 21.25 -1.78
N LYS A 336 27.40 21.73 -2.13
CA LYS A 336 27.90 21.75 -3.51
C LYS A 336 28.57 20.44 -3.94
N CYS A 337 29.50 19.93 -3.15
CA CYS A 337 30.27 18.72 -3.52
C CYS A 337 29.87 17.45 -2.74
N GLY A 338 28.95 17.56 -1.78
CA GLY A 338 28.47 16.42 -1.00
C GLY A 338 29.48 15.84 0.00
N SER A 339 30.70 16.38 0.08
CA SER A 339 31.71 15.93 1.02
C SER A 339 31.23 16.06 2.47
N LYS A 340 31.60 15.07 3.30
CA LYS A 340 31.20 15.00 4.71
C LYS A 340 32.43 15.19 5.59
N TYR A 341 32.40 16.17 6.48
CA TYR A 341 33.47 16.42 7.45
C TYR A 341 33.01 16.05 8.85
N ARG A 342 33.90 15.43 9.64
CA ARG A 342 33.62 15.09 11.04
C ARG A 342 33.44 16.33 11.92
N ARG A 343 34.12 17.43 11.60
CA ARG A 343 34.08 18.71 12.33
C ARG A 343 34.02 19.84 11.31
N MET A 344 33.45 20.98 11.72
CA MET A 344 33.47 22.18 10.90
C MET A 344 34.92 22.65 10.72
N PRO A 345 35.42 22.84 9.48
CA PRO A 345 36.71 23.48 9.25
C PRO A 345 36.73 24.89 9.86
N LEU A 346 37.87 25.32 10.39
CA LEU A 346 38.02 26.65 11.01
C LEU A 346 37.73 27.79 10.03
N THR A 347 37.89 27.55 8.72
CA THR A 347 37.54 28.51 7.67
C THR A 347 36.03 28.66 7.45
N GLY A 348 35.20 27.80 8.07
CA GLY A 348 33.74 27.77 7.90
C GLY A 348 33.26 27.33 6.51
N LYS A 349 34.18 27.04 5.58
CA LYS A 349 33.87 26.69 4.19
C LYS A 349 34.44 25.34 3.81
N CYS A 350 33.77 24.66 2.88
CA CYS A 350 34.30 23.46 2.26
C CYS A 350 35.53 23.78 1.40
N LYS A 351 36.39 22.78 1.13
CA LYS A 351 37.53 22.91 0.20
C LYS A 351 37.12 23.40 -1.20
N CYS A 352 35.90 23.12 -1.63
CA CYS A 352 35.34 23.57 -2.90
C CYS A 352 34.71 24.99 -2.84
N GLY A 353 34.86 25.71 -1.73
CA GLY A 353 34.26 27.02 -1.48
C GLY A 353 32.77 27.01 -1.12
N GLY A 354 32.13 25.83 -1.05
CA GLY A 354 30.70 25.70 -0.74
C GLY A 354 30.39 25.80 0.76
N ASN A 355 29.15 26.15 1.08
CA ASN A 355 28.64 26.21 2.44
C ASN A 355 28.52 24.80 3.05
N LEU A 356 28.74 24.73 4.35
CA LEU A 356 28.62 23.52 5.15
C LEU A 356 27.36 23.61 6.00
N ILE A 357 26.51 22.59 5.90
CA ILE A 357 25.27 22.50 6.67
C ILE A 357 25.33 21.32 7.64
N LEU A 358 24.59 21.46 8.74
CA LEU A 358 24.30 20.37 9.65
C LEU A 358 23.32 19.40 8.97
N SER A 359 23.48 18.11 9.25
CA SER A 359 22.61 17.07 8.68
C SER A 359 21.30 16.96 9.47
N VAL A 360 21.36 17.21 10.78
CA VAL A 360 20.22 17.29 11.70
C VAL A 360 20.07 18.75 12.12
N SER A 361 18.90 19.32 11.86
CA SER A 361 18.57 20.70 12.22
C SER A 361 18.03 20.81 13.66
N LYS A 362 18.11 22.00 14.26
CA LYS A 362 17.47 22.28 15.56
C LYS A 362 15.98 21.94 15.55
N GLY A 363 15.27 22.32 14.49
CA GLY A 363 13.84 22.05 14.35
C GLY A 363 13.48 20.55 14.36
N SER A 364 14.38 19.68 13.90
CA SER A 364 14.15 18.23 13.96
C SER A 364 14.18 17.71 15.40
N VAL A 365 14.98 18.32 16.27
CA VAL A 365 15.10 17.95 17.69
C VAL A 365 13.90 18.48 18.50
N THR A 366 13.41 19.68 18.18
CA THR A 366 12.32 20.34 18.93
C THR A 366 10.92 19.96 18.44
N LYS A 367 10.78 19.31 17.28
CA LYS A 367 9.50 19.02 16.61
C LYS A 367 8.42 18.42 17.50
N TYR A 368 8.77 17.47 18.36
CA TYR A 368 7.82 16.76 19.22
C TYR A 368 7.82 17.23 20.67
N LEU A 369 8.71 18.16 21.04
CA LEU A 369 8.85 18.60 22.43
C LEU A 369 7.57 19.31 22.90
N GLU A 370 7.12 20.31 22.13
CA GLU A 370 5.92 21.10 22.45
C GLU A 370 4.66 20.22 22.50
N ILE A 371 4.51 19.30 21.54
CA ILE A 371 3.38 18.35 21.52
C ILE A 371 3.43 17.45 22.75
N SER A 372 4.61 16.94 23.11
CA SER A 372 4.77 16.07 24.28
C SER A 372 4.43 16.80 25.58
N GLN A 373 4.83 18.06 25.73
CA GLN A 373 4.52 18.88 26.90
C GLN A 373 3.02 19.10 27.05
N ASP A 374 2.36 19.48 25.96
CA ASP A 374 0.93 19.69 25.93
C ASP A 374 0.16 18.41 26.34
N LEU A 375 0.59 17.23 25.87
CA LEU A 375 0.01 15.96 26.28
C LEU A 375 0.19 15.64 27.76
N VAL A 376 1.40 15.85 28.30
CA VAL A 376 1.72 15.60 29.72
C VAL A 376 0.94 16.54 30.64
N ASN A 377 0.62 17.76 30.17
CA ASN A 377 -0.16 18.72 30.94
C ASN A 377 -1.67 18.43 30.89
N ARG A 378 -2.18 17.92 29.75
CA ARG A 378 -3.60 17.62 29.58
C ARG A 378 -4.04 16.30 30.19
N TYR A 379 -3.18 15.29 30.21
CA TYR A 379 -3.54 13.93 30.66
C TYR A 379 -2.72 13.47 31.88
N PRO A 380 -3.33 12.68 32.79
CA PRO A 380 -2.65 12.16 33.96
C PRO A 380 -1.67 11.03 33.57
N VAL A 381 -0.49 11.39 33.08
CA VAL A 381 0.58 10.45 32.74
C VAL A 381 1.39 10.03 33.97
N SER A 382 2.08 8.89 33.88
CA SER A 382 3.00 8.45 34.93
C SER A 382 4.09 9.48 35.22
N HIS A 383 4.41 9.63 36.51
CA HIS A 383 5.43 10.56 36.99
C HIS A 383 6.80 10.34 36.32
N TYR A 384 7.14 9.08 36.04
CA TYR A 384 8.37 8.73 35.33
C TYR A 384 8.45 9.35 33.93
N LEU A 385 7.36 9.28 33.13
CA LEU A 385 7.34 9.85 31.79
C LEU A 385 7.42 11.37 31.81
N ARG A 386 6.74 11.99 32.76
CA ARG A 386 6.81 13.44 32.99
C ARG A 386 8.25 13.89 33.28
N GLN A 387 8.89 13.29 34.28
CA GLN A 387 10.27 13.61 34.63
C GLN A 387 11.24 13.34 33.47
N ARG A 388 11.01 12.25 32.73
CA ARG A 388 11.85 11.92 31.57
C ARG A 388 11.76 12.97 30.48
N LEU A 389 10.56 13.52 30.23
CA LEU A 389 10.37 14.62 29.30
C LEU A 389 11.05 15.90 29.80
N GLU A 390 10.87 16.27 31.07
CA GLU A 390 11.50 17.44 31.70
C GLU A 390 13.04 17.39 31.59
N ILE A 391 13.65 16.21 31.77
CA ILE A 391 15.10 16.02 31.58
C ILE A 391 15.51 16.24 30.11
N GLN A 392 14.72 15.75 29.15
CA GLN A 392 15.02 15.97 27.73
C GLN A 392 14.88 17.45 27.35
N GLU A 393 13.84 18.11 27.83
CA GLU A 393 13.62 19.54 27.67
C GLU A 393 14.84 20.32 28.16
N PHE A 394 15.23 20.10 29.43
CA PHE A 394 16.40 20.76 30.01
C PHE A 394 17.67 20.53 29.17
N GLY A 395 17.89 19.30 28.72
CA GLY A 395 19.02 18.97 27.85
C GLY A 395 18.99 19.70 26.50
N ILE A 396 17.82 19.84 25.89
CA ILE A 396 17.64 20.55 24.61
C ILE A 396 17.86 22.05 24.79
N HIS A 397 17.29 22.68 25.82
CA HIS A 397 17.54 24.10 26.10
C HIS A 397 19.02 24.35 26.36
N SER A 398 19.67 23.53 27.18
CA SER A 398 21.12 23.65 27.43
C SER A 398 21.98 23.48 26.17
N LEU A 399 21.53 22.72 25.17
CA LEU A 399 22.27 22.52 23.91
C LEU A 399 22.15 23.72 22.96
N PHE A 400 21.03 24.44 22.97
CA PHE A 400 20.71 25.45 21.96
C PHE A 400 20.66 26.89 22.47
N GLU A 401 20.42 27.09 23.76
CA GLU A 401 20.41 28.42 24.36
C GLU A 401 21.80 28.74 24.89
N SER A 402 22.36 29.86 24.42
CA SER A 402 23.54 30.44 25.02
C SER A 402 23.10 31.44 26.08
N ASP A 403 23.65 31.33 27.29
CA ASP A 403 23.42 32.31 28.37
C ASP A 403 23.78 33.76 27.96
N LYS A 404 24.53 33.95 26.86
CA LYS A 404 24.95 35.27 26.36
C LYS A 404 23.93 35.97 25.44
N SER A 405 22.92 35.27 24.92
CA SER A 405 21.95 35.86 23.99
C SER A 405 20.55 35.29 24.20
N LYS A 406 19.83 35.82 25.21
CA LYS A 406 18.39 35.61 25.36
C LYS A 406 17.63 36.75 24.69
N GLN A 407 16.80 36.42 23.71
CA GLN A 407 15.79 37.33 23.19
C GLN A 407 14.55 37.18 24.08
N SER A 408 14.33 38.14 24.98
CA SER A 408 13.17 38.15 25.87
C SER A 408 11.93 38.60 25.08
N SER A 409 10.80 37.91 25.25
CA SER A 409 9.50 38.45 24.82
C SER A 409 9.08 39.61 25.72
N LEU A 410 8.38 40.60 25.15
CA LEU A 410 7.89 41.77 25.89
C LEU A 410 6.95 41.39 27.04
N ASP A 411 6.26 40.25 26.92
CA ASP A 411 5.31 39.72 27.92
C ASP A 411 5.98 39.29 29.23
N VAL A 412 7.30 39.11 29.26
CA VAL A 412 8.05 38.77 30.49
C VAL A 412 8.23 39.98 31.41
N PHE A 413 8.00 41.20 30.90
CA PHE A 413 8.19 42.44 31.63
C PHE A 413 6.88 43.07 32.17
N PHE A 414 5.73 42.44 31.93
CA PHE A 414 4.42 42.93 32.37
C PHE A 414 3.76 42.01 33.39
#